data_AF-A0A7W0YFT8-F1
#
_entry.id   AF-A0A7W0YFT8-F1
#
_cell.length_a   1.000
_cell.length_b   1.000
_cell.length_c   1.000
_cell.angle_alpha   90.00
_cell.angle_beta   90.00
_cell.angle_gamma   90.00
#
_symmetry.space_group_name_H-M   'P 1'
#
loop_
_entity.id
_entity.type
_entity.pdbx_description
1 polymer ?
#
loop_
_entity_poly.entity_id
_entity_poly.type
_entity_poly.pdbx_seq_one_letter_code
_entity_poly.pdbx_strand_id
1 'polypeptide(L)'
;MPVNMVAAAETFASKTLKRKIKRREKIAHVEDKEIRLSNGSPLTLRLFSEAGAIGIMRPTEAGELQFNPLVRKRTHRMKADSGLYRWYNDFRLPEHLGGGQITVRLHQNDDDRKRKFNRTENVRPIPPADPDSPRLYGRRNDSESLNRALEDTLFLGRAHSLGWRRQQVEMLGYALMVNSLALFLHRARESLSPAA
;
A
#
# COMPACT_ATOMS: atom_id res chain seq x y z
N MET A 1 -52.70 18.02 -26.40
CA MET A 1 -51.23 18.10 -26.24
C MET A 1 -50.63 16.78 -26.69
N PRO A 2 -49.99 16.70 -27.86
CA PRO A 2 -49.40 15.45 -28.34
C PRO A 2 -48.07 15.18 -27.64
N VAL A 3 -47.92 13.97 -27.09
CA VAL A 3 -46.71 13.48 -26.42
C VAL A 3 -45.70 13.09 -27.50
N ASN A 4 -44.53 13.73 -27.46
CA ASN A 4 -43.42 13.45 -28.37
C ASN A 4 -42.77 12.13 -27.96
N MET A 5 -42.96 11.06 -28.75
CA MET A 5 -42.22 9.80 -28.58
C MET A 5 -40.87 9.92 -29.28
N VAL A 6 -39.80 10.16 -28.51
CA VAL A 6 -38.44 10.12 -29.04
C VAL A 6 -38.02 8.66 -29.13
N ALA A 7 -38.01 8.11 -30.35
CA ALA A 7 -37.39 6.83 -30.65
C ALA A 7 -35.89 6.94 -30.35
N ALA A 8 -35.38 6.06 -29.48
CA ALA A 8 -33.97 5.94 -29.20
C ALA A 8 -33.25 5.50 -30.48
N ALA A 9 -32.38 6.37 -31.01
CA ALA A 9 -31.45 5.98 -32.07
C ALA A 9 -30.46 4.95 -31.48
N GLU A 10 -30.64 3.69 -31.85
CA GLU A 10 -29.64 2.64 -31.63
C GLU A 10 -28.36 3.01 -32.38
N THR A 11 -27.42 3.65 -31.67
CA THR A 11 -26.04 3.77 -32.13
C THR A 11 -25.23 2.67 -31.47
N PHE A 12 -25.25 1.50 -32.09
CA PHE A 12 -24.23 0.47 -31.87
C PHE A 12 -22.89 0.99 -32.40
N ALA A 13 -22.18 1.76 -31.57
CA ALA A 13 -20.76 2.05 -31.75
C ALA A 13 -19.99 1.83 -30.44
N SER A 14 -20.22 0.66 -29.82
CA SER A 14 -19.23 0.07 -28.92
C SER A 14 -18.02 -0.33 -29.75
N LYS A 15 -16.95 0.45 -29.69
CA LYS A 15 -15.56 0.02 -29.92
C LYS A 15 -14.60 1.13 -29.54
N THR A 16 -14.56 1.49 -28.26
CA THR A 16 -13.26 1.86 -27.68
C THR A 16 -12.46 0.56 -27.67
N LEU A 17 -11.73 0.30 -28.75
CA LEU A 17 -10.62 -0.66 -28.73
C LEU A 17 -9.68 -0.13 -27.64
N LYS A 18 -9.84 -0.61 -26.41
CA LYS A 18 -8.84 -0.50 -25.35
C LYS A 18 -7.63 -1.18 -25.93
N ARG A 19 -6.78 -0.40 -26.60
CA ARG A 19 -5.44 -0.80 -27.00
C ARG A 19 -4.87 -1.38 -25.72
N LYS A 20 -4.67 -2.71 -25.67
CA LYS A 20 -4.07 -3.40 -24.53
C LYS A 20 -2.61 -2.94 -24.47
N ILE A 21 -2.39 -1.70 -24.06
CA ILE A 21 -1.09 -1.20 -23.68
C ILE A 21 -0.79 -2.00 -22.42
N LYS A 22 0.06 -3.01 -22.57
CA LYS A 22 0.57 -3.78 -21.44
C LYS A 22 1.20 -2.75 -20.51
N ARG A 23 0.55 -2.47 -19.38
CA ARG A 23 1.04 -1.56 -18.36
C ARG A 23 2.43 -2.08 -17.96
N ARG A 24 3.48 -1.36 -18.36
CA ARG A 24 4.84 -1.63 -17.89
C ARG A 24 5.02 -0.85 -16.60
N GLU A 25 5.49 -1.55 -15.58
CA GLU A 25 5.79 -0.92 -14.30
C GLU A 25 7.00 -0.02 -14.49
N LYS A 26 6.90 1.20 -13.98
CA LYS A 26 7.98 2.18 -14.12
C LYS A 26 9.10 1.79 -13.17
N ILE A 27 10.31 1.69 -13.71
CA ILE A 27 11.53 1.61 -12.89
C ILE A 27 11.94 3.04 -12.53
N ALA A 28 12.12 3.31 -11.23
CA ALA A 28 12.54 4.62 -10.76
C ALA A 28 13.71 4.51 -9.77
N HIS A 29 14.73 5.35 -9.96
CA HIS A 29 15.87 5.45 -9.05
C HIS A 29 15.45 6.05 -7.70
N VAL A 30 15.72 5.33 -6.62
CA VAL A 30 15.30 5.70 -5.26
C VAL A 30 16.41 6.40 -4.50
N GLU A 31 17.57 5.78 -4.30
CA GLU A 31 18.67 6.41 -3.56
C GLU A 31 19.96 5.60 -3.74
N ASP A 32 21.09 6.27 -3.54
CA ASP A 32 22.40 5.64 -3.47
C ASP A 32 22.75 5.40 -2.00
N LYS A 33 23.28 4.20 -1.69
CA LYS A 33 23.75 3.83 -0.36
C LYS A 33 25.16 3.28 -0.41
N GLU A 34 26.01 3.75 0.48
CA GLU A 34 27.32 3.13 0.68
C GLU A 34 27.18 1.89 1.56
N ILE A 35 27.72 0.78 1.07
CA ILE A 35 27.82 -0.49 1.80
C ILE A 35 29.29 -0.90 1.87
N ARG A 36 29.66 -1.65 2.91
CA ARG A 36 30.98 -2.28 2.99
C ARG A 36 30.86 -3.72 2.52
N LEU A 37 31.68 -4.08 1.54
CA LEU A 37 31.80 -5.45 1.05
C LEU A 37 32.55 -6.33 2.05
N SER A 38 32.53 -7.65 1.85
CA SER A 38 33.20 -8.62 2.72
C SER A 38 34.73 -8.43 2.79
N ASN A 39 35.33 -7.86 1.74
CA ASN A 39 36.74 -7.47 1.66
C ASN A 39 37.03 -6.11 2.33
N GLY A 40 36.04 -5.46 2.96
CA GLY A 40 36.17 -4.17 3.63
C GLY A 40 36.11 -2.95 2.71
N SER A 41 36.08 -3.12 1.38
CA SER A 41 36.01 -1.98 0.45
C SER A 41 34.62 -1.35 0.42
N PRO A 42 34.50 -0.01 0.36
CA PRO A 42 33.23 0.66 0.18
C PRO A 42 32.69 0.43 -1.25
N LEU A 43 31.40 0.21 -1.36
CA LEU A 43 30.66 0.12 -2.63
C LEU A 43 29.42 1.01 -2.54
N THR A 44 29.22 1.86 -3.54
CA THR A 44 27.97 2.62 -3.70
C THR A 44 26.92 1.77 -4.41
N LEU A 45 25.89 1.38 -3.66
CA LEU A 45 24.76 0.62 -4.15
C LEU A 45 23.64 1.56 -4.59
N ARG A 46 23.29 1.52 -5.88
CA ARG A 46 22.15 2.26 -6.42
C ARG A 46 20.86 1.45 -6.25
N LEU A 47 19.88 2.01 -5.55
CA LEU A 47 18.58 1.38 -5.32
C LEU A 47 17.56 1.87 -6.32
N PHE A 48 16.80 0.93 -6.85
CA PHE A 48 15.71 1.18 -7.79
C PHE A 48 14.40 0.65 -7.22
N SER A 49 13.31 1.17 -7.77
CA SER A 49 11.97 0.71 -7.47
C SER A 49 11.26 0.23 -8.73
N GLU A 50 10.56 -0.88 -8.64
CA GLU A 50 9.63 -1.39 -9.65
C GLU A 50 8.33 -1.78 -8.94
N ALA A 51 7.21 -1.15 -9.33
CA ALA A 51 5.89 -1.28 -8.67
C ALA A 51 5.88 -1.19 -7.13
N GLY A 52 6.76 -0.38 -6.56
CA GLY A 52 6.87 -0.21 -5.13
C GLY A 52 7.89 -1.14 -4.45
N ALA A 53 8.36 -2.18 -5.14
CA ALA A 53 9.41 -3.06 -4.62
C ALA A 53 10.77 -2.39 -4.74
N ILE A 54 11.61 -2.52 -3.72
CA ILE A 54 12.99 -2.05 -3.77
C ILE A 54 13.87 -3.16 -4.32
N GLY A 55 14.77 -2.81 -5.22
CA GLY A 55 15.69 -3.74 -5.87
C GLY A 55 16.95 -3.05 -6.34
N ILE A 56 17.79 -3.84 -7.00
CA ILE A 56 19.01 -3.40 -7.66
C ILE A 56 18.96 -3.80 -9.13
N MET A 57 19.56 -3.01 -10.01
CA MET A 57 19.71 -3.39 -11.41
C MET A 57 20.97 -4.24 -11.57
N ARG A 58 20.85 -5.38 -12.24
CA ARG A 58 22.00 -6.22 -12.60
C ARG A 58 22.09 -6.41 -14.11
N PRO A 59 23.30 -6.35 -14.69
CA PRO A 59 23.50 -6.76 -16.07
C PRO A 59 23.29 -8.27 -16.18
N THR A 60 22.60 -8.67 -17.23
CA THR A 60 22.47 -10.07 -17.69
C THR A 60 23.65 -10.43 -18.60
N GLU A 61 23.79 -11.70 -18.96
CA GLU A 61 24.81 -12.16 -19.93
C GLU A 61 24.69 -11.48 -21.29
N ALA A 62 23.48 -11.07 -21.68
CA ALA A 62 23.21 -10.31 -22.90
C ALA A 62 23.52 -8.80 -22.77
N GLY A 63 23.98 -8.34 -21.61
CA GLY A 63 24.27 -6.92 -21.32
C GLY A 63 23.04 -6.08 -20.96
N GLU A 64 21.84 -6.66 -20.93
CA GLU A 64 20.62 -5.95 -20.53
C GLU A 64 20.54 -5.82 -19.00
N LEU A 65 20.03 -4.68 -18.51
CA LEU A 65 19.81 -4.47 -17.08
C LEU A 65 18.48 -5.08 -16.63
N GLN A 66 18.54 -6.07 -15.76
CA GLN A 66 17.39 -6.70 -15.12
C GLN A 66 17.20 -6.17 -13.69
N PHE A 67 15.95 -5.90 -13.32
CA PHE A 67 15.59 -5.56 -11.94
C PHE A 67 15.61 -6.82 -11.08
N ASN A 68 16.35 -6.76 -9.97
CA ASN A 68 16.39 -7.82 -8.98
C ASN A 68 15.86 -7.31 -7.64
N PRO A 69 14.65 -7.71 -7.21
CA PRO A 69 14.04 -7.23 -5.97
C PRO A 69 14.82 -7.71 -4.75
N LEU A 70 14.96 -6.84 -3.76
CA LEU A 70 15.51 -7.20 -2.46
C LEU A 70 14.41 -7.77 -1.57
N VAL A 71 14.78 -8.77 -0.76
CA VAL A 71 13.86 -9.40 0.19
C VAL A 71 13.68 -8.47 1.40
N ARG A 72 12.44 -8.02 1.64
CA ARG A 72 12.09 -7.27 2.85
C ARG A 72 12.18 -8.19 4.06
N LYS A 73 12.90 -7.76 5.09
CA LYS A 73 12.98 -8.43 6.40
C LYS A 73 11.88 -7.97 7.35
N ARG A 74 11.68 -6.65 7.44
CA ARG A 74 10.66 -6.06 8.31
C ARG A 74 10.30 -4.64 7.91
N THR A 75 9.13 -4.22 8.35
CA THR A 75 8.66 -2.84 8.33
C THR A 75 8.60 -2.34 9.76
N HIS A 76 9.25 -1.21 10.05
CA HIS A 76 9.32 -0.67 11.40
C HIS A 76 9.19 0.86 11.40
N ARG A 77 8.90 1.41 12.59
CA ARG A 77 8.80 2.86 12.80
C ARG A 77 9.88 3.33 13.77
N MET A 78 10.37 4.54 13.56
CA MET A 78 11.26 5.24 14.48
C MET A 78 10.62 6.56 14.89
N LYS A 79 10.83 6.97 16.14
CA LYS A 79 10.43 8.30 16.61
C LYS A 79 11.36 9.34 15.97
N ALA A 80 10.79 10.39 15.43
CA ALA A 80 11.50 11.55 14.91
C ALA A 80 11.66 12.61 16.01
N ASP A 81 12.60 13.52 15.83
CA ASP A 81 12.84 14.64 16.77
C ASP A 81 11.60 15.52 16.94
N SER A 82 10.73 15.58 15.93
CA SER A 82 9.45 16.28 15.98
C SER A 82 8.38 15.60 16.85
N GLY A 83 8.71 14.49 17.52
CA GLY A 83 7.75 13.68 18.29
C GLY A 83 6.86 12.75 17.45
N LEU A 84 6.88 12.88 16.13
CA LEU A 84 6.13 12.05 15.19
C LEU A 84 6.87 10.73 14.89
N TYR A 85 6.18 9.79 14.24
CA TYR A 85 6.77 8.53 13.80
C TYR A 85 7.05 8.51 12.30
N ARG A 86 8.17 7.90 11.93
CA ARG A 86 8.62 7.72 10.55
C ARG A 86 8.79 6.23 10.25
N TRP A 87 8.28 5.80 9.10
CA TRP A 87 8.32 4.39 8.69
C TRP A 87 9.51 4.08 7.78
N TYR A 88 10.05 2.88 7.96
CA TYR A 88 11.21 2.34 7.28
C TYR A 88 11.02 0.85 6.97
N ASN A 89 11.66 0.40 5.91
CA ASN A 89 11.78 -1.01 5.58
C ASN A 89 13.24 -1.44 5.65
N ASP A 90 13.46 -2.62 6.22
CA ASP A 90 14.75 -3.28 6.19
C ASP A 90 14.75 -4.34 5.09
N PHE A 91 15.78 -4.32 4.25
CA PHE A 91 15.96 -5.26 3.14
C PHE A 91 17.26 -6.05 3.31
N ARG A 92 17.24 -7.34 2.97
CA ARG A 92 18.42 -8.19 2.93
C ARG A 92 19.24 -7.89 1.68
N LEU A 93 20.54 -7.66 1.86
CA LEU A 93 21.47 -7.59 0.74
C LEU A 93 21.80 -9.01 0.24
N PRO A 94 21.99 -9.20 -1.07
CA PRO A 94 22.51 -10.44 -1.64
C PRO A 94 23.90 -10.80 -1.07
N GLU A 95 24.24 -12.09 -1.05
CA GLU A 95 25.49 -12.58 -0.44
C GLU A 95 26.76 -12.01 -1.11
N HIS A 96 26.78 -11.86 -2.44
CA HIS A 96 27.91 -11.22 -3.14
C HIS A 96 28.05 -9.72 -2.85
N LEU A 97 27.05 -9.09 -2.22
CA LEU A 97 27.12 -7.72 -1.70
C LEU A 97 27.33 -7.69 -0.18
N GLY A 98 27.75 -8.82 0.41
CA GLY A 98 28.05 -8.96 1.83
C GLY A 98 26.91 -9.47 2.71
N GLY A 99 25.74 -9.85 2.15
CA GLY A 99 24.67 -10.56 2.89
C GLY A 99 23.96 -9.76 4.00
N GLY A 100 24.37 -8.50 4.21
CA GLY A 100 23.91 -7.65 5.31
C GLY A 100 22.48 -7.12 5.15
N GLN A 101 22.25 -5.94 5.70
CA GLN A 101 20.94 -5.29 5.70
C GLN A 101 21.07 -3.82 5.34
N ILE A 102 20.09 -3.32 4.58
CA ILE A 102 19.91 -1.89 4.34
C ILE A 102 18.53 -1.44 4.80
N THR A 103 18.48 -0.24 5.36
CA THR A 103 17.22 0.38 5.79
C THR A 103 16.81 1.47 4.81
N VAL A 104 15.67 1.33 4.16
CA VAL A 104 15.12 2.32 3.23
C VAL A 104 13.97 3.06 3.90
N ARG A 105 14.00 4.38 3.78
CA ARG A 105 12.94 5.26 4.27
C ARG A 105 11.70 5.14 3.38
N LEU A 106 10.49 5.17 3.98
CA LEU A 106 9.21 5.05 3.24
C LEU A 106 8.47 6.39 3.04
N HIS A 107 8.99 7.48 3.58
CA HIS A 107 8.41 8.83 3.45
C HIS A 107 9.42 9.78 2.78
N GLN A 108 8.89 10.85 2.21
CA GLN A 108 9.69 11.82 1.46
C GLN A 108 10.69 12.58 2.36
N ASN A 109 11.92 12.76 1.89
CA ASN A 109 12.95 13.59 2.54
C ASN A 109 13.28 14.86 1.72
N ASP A 110 14.25 15.65 2.18
CA ASP A 110 14.64 16.89 1.49
C ASP A 110 15.27 16.65 0.11
N ASP A 111 16.06 15.58 -0.05
CA ASP A 111 16.68 15.27 -1.34
C ASP A 111 15.64 14.80 -2.36
N ASP A 112 14.63 14.04 -1.90
CA ASP A 112 13.46 13.71 -2.69
C ASP A 112 12.70 14.97 -3.12
N ARG A 113 12.53 15.96 -2.23
CA ARG A 113 11.90 17.25 -2.56
C ARG A 113 12.68 18.01 -3.63
N LYS A 114 14.01 18.13 -3.47
CA LYS A 114 14.89 18.84 -4.42
C LYS A 114 14.79 18.26 -5.83
N ARG A 115 14.76 16.92 -5.96
CA ARG A 115 14.66 16.24 -7.26
C ARG A 115 13.22 15.96 -7.71
N LYS A 116 12.22 16.51 -7.00
CA LYS A 116 10.78 16.30 -7.25
C LYS A 116 10.39 14.81 -7.33
N PHE A 117 11.03 13.97 -6.53
CA PHE A 117 10.72 12.54 -6.45
C PHE A 117 9.65 12.29 -5.38
N ASN A 118 8.49 11.77 -5.80
CA ASN A 118 7.47 11.33 -4.88
C ASN A 118 7.77 9.91 -4.38
N ARG A 119 8.45 9.79 -3.24
CA ARG A 119 8.84 8.49 -2.70
C ARG A 119 7.65 7.60 -2.35
N THR A 120 6.58 8.18 -1.82
CA THR A 120 5.39 7.41 -1.37
C THR A 120 4.62 6.75 -2.52
N GLU A 121 4.78 7.25 -3.74
CA GLU A 121 4.21 6.64 -4.94
C GLU A 121 5.10 5.52 -5.49
N ASN A 122 6.41 5.67 -5.39
CA ASN A 122 7.39 4.76 -5.99
C ASN A 122 7.86 3.64 -5.04
N VAL A 123 7.70 3.79 -3.73
CA VAL A 123 8.14 2.82 -2.72
C VAL A 123 6.95 2.43 -1.85
N ARG A 124 6.63 1.14 -1.82
CA ARG A 124 5.55 0.59 -1.00
C ARG A 124 6.12 -0.08 0.25
N PRO A 125 5.44 0.03 1.41
CA PRO A 125 5.82 -0.73 2.60
C PRO A 125 5.81 -2.24 2.33
N ILE A 126 4.80 -2.73 1.60
CA ILE A 126 4.63 -4.13 1.22
C ILE A 126 4.22 -4.16 -0.26
N PRO A 127 5.17 -4.26 -1.19
CA PRO A 127 4.89 -4.25 -2.63
C PRO A 127 4.19 -5.54 -3.09
N PRO A 128 3.51 -5.56 -4.25
CA PRO A 128 2.83 -6.76 -4.75
C PRO A 128 3.72 -8.00 -4.91
N ALA A 129 5.01 -7.79 -5.18
CA ALA A 129 6.01 -8.87 -5.28
C ALA A 129 6.45 -9.44 -3.91
N ASP A 130 6.09 -8.79 -2.79
CA ASP A 130 6.41 -9.27 -1.45
C ASP A 130 5.53 -10.48 -1.09
N PRO A 131 6.08 -11.58 -0.53
CA PRO A 131 5.31 -12.75 -0.12
C PRO A 131 4.20 -12.44 0.91
N ASP A 132 4.35 -11.39 1.72
CA ASP A 132 3.33 -10.98 2.67
C ASP A 132 2.20 -10.18 2.01
N SER A 133 2.42 -9.65 0.80
CA SER A 133 1.40 -8.89 0.07
C SER A 133 0.12 -9.70 -0.18
N PRO A 134 0.13 -10.90 -0.80
CA PRO A 134 -1.09 -11.69 -0.96
C PRO A 134 -1.69 -12.13 0.38
N ARG A 135 -0.86 -12.38 1.41
CA ARG A 135 -1.32 -12.79 2.75
C ARG A 135 -2.09 -11.68 3.47
N LEU A 136 -1.68 -10.43 3.26
CA LEU A 136 -2.34 -9.25 3.83
C LEU A 136 -3.49 -8.77 2.94
N TYR A 137 -3.29 -8.72 1.63
CA TYR A 137 -4.30 -8.25 0.67
C TYR A 137 -5.53 -9.15 0.62
N GLY A 138 -5.35 -10.46 0.84
CA GLY A 138 -6.47 -11.41 0.98
C GLY A 138 -7.28 -11.21 2.26
N ARG A 139 -6.76 -10.47 3.25
CA ARG A 139 -7.53 -10.07 4.44
C ARG A 139 -8.26 -8.78 4.08
N ARG A 140 -9.57 -8.88 3.87
CA ARG A 140 -10.43 -7.70 3.74
C ARG A 140 -10.18 -6.82 4.96
N ASN A 141 -9.77 -5.57 4.73
CA ASN A 141 -9.61 -4.63 5.85
C ASN A 141 -10.97 -4.54 6.56
N ASP A 142 -10.96 -4.73 7.87
CA ASP A 142 -12.19 -4.69 8.68
C ASP A 142 -12.98 -3.41 8.40
N SER A 143 -12.29 -2.30 8.18
CA SER A 143 -12.86 -1.01 7.78
C SER A 143 -13.72 -1.07 6.51
N GLU A 144 -13.34 -1.84 5.49
CA GLU A 144 -14.14 -1.94 4.25
C GLU A 144 -15.40 -2.79 4.48
N SER A 145 -15.30 -3.86 5.27
CA SER A 145 -16.45 -4.66 5.69
C SER A 145 -17.40 -3.86 6.57
N LEU A 146 -16.88 -3.05 7.49
CA LEU A 146 -17.65 -2.21 8.40
C LEU A 146 -18.36 -1.07 7.67
N ASN A 147 -17.68 -0.42 6.71
CA ASN A 147 -18.29 0.57 5.83
C ASN A 147 -19.41 -0.04 5.00
N ARG A 148 -19.19 -1.26 4.48
CA ARG A 148 -20.22 -1.97 3.73
C ARG A 148 -21.41 -2.33 4.61
N ALA A 149 -21.17 -2.85 5.81
CA ALA A 149 -22.23 -3.16 6.77
C ALA A 149 -23.02 -1.91 7.15
N LEU A 150 -22.36 -0.76 7.29
CA LEU A 150 -23.04 0.52 7.48
C LEU A 150 -23.88 0.89 6.25
N GLU A 151 -23.34 0.81 5.04
CA GLU A 151 -24.10 1.06 3.80
C GLU A 151 -25.35 0.16 3.70
N ASP A 152 -25.23 -1.11 4.09
CA ASP A 152 -26.35 -2.05 4.07
C ASP A 152 -27.44 -1.69 5.11
N THR A 153 -27.13 -0.90 6.15
CA THR A 153 -28.16 -0.33 7.03
C THR A 153 -28.92 0.85 6.42
N LEU A 154 -28.35 1.53 5.42
CA LEU A 154 -28.91 2.75 4.85
C LEU A 154 -30.14 2.45 3.98
N PHE A 155 -31.25 3.13 4.27
CA PHE A 155 -32.47 3.00 3.46
C PHE A 155 -32.27 3.63 2.08
N LEU A 156 -32.35 2.83 1.02
CA LEU A 156 -32.10 3.25 -0.37
C LEU A 156 -30.72 3.91 -0.57
N GLY A 157 -29.73 3.52 0.23
CA GLY A 157 -28.38 4.12 0.21
C GLY A 157 -28.35 5.57 0.71
N ARG A 158 -29.36 5.99 1.48
CA ARG A 158 -29.46 7.33 2.05
C ARG A 158 -29.27 7.27 3.57
N ALA A 159 -28.55 8.25 4.09
CA ALA A 159 -28.43 8.46 5.53
C ALA A 159 -29.82 8.59 6.17
N HIS A 160 -29.97 8.06 7.38
CA HIS A 160 -31.27 8.04 8.06
C HIS A 160 -31.69 9.45 8.51
N SER A 161 -30.71 10.30 8.84
CA SER A 161 -30.95 11.68 9.23
C SER A 161 -30.64 12.71 8.14
N LEU A 162 -31.42 13.79 8.15
CA LEU A 162 -31.18 14.99 7.35
C LEU A 162 -30.26 15.97 8.10
N GLY A 163 -29.16 16.34 7.43
CA GLY A 163 -28.20 17.34 7.88
C GLY A 163 -26.95 16.75 8.52
N TRP A 164 -25.79 17.37 8.23
CA TRP A 164 -24.48 16.81 8.53
C TRP A 164 -24.24 16.50 10.02
N ARG A 165 -24.75 17.32 10.95
CA ARG A 165 -24.59 17.09 12.40
C ARG A 165 -25.30 15.81 12.86
N ARG A 166 -26.51 15.57 12.35
CA ARG A 166 -27.29 14.37 12.71
C ARG A 166 -26.68 13.11 12.10
N GLN A 167 -26.24 13.20 10.85
CA GLN A 167 -25.48 12.13 10.19
C GLN A 167 -24.17 11.82 10.93
N GLN A 168 -23.49 12.83 11.46
CA GLN A 168 -22.28 12.62 12.27
C GLN A 168 -22.59 11.83 13.56
N VAL A 169 -23.73 12.09 14.21
CA VAL A 169 -24.16 11.31 15.38
C VAL A 169 -24.42 9.84 15.00
N GLU A 170 -25.02 9.58 13.84
CA GLU A 170 -25.23 8.22 13.34
C GLU A 170 -23.90 7.49 13.09
N MET A 171 -22.95 8.15 12.42
CA MET A 171 -21.61 7.60 12.17
C MET A 171 -20.86 7.28 13.47
N LEU A 172 -20.90 8.19 14.45
CA LEU A 172 -20.26 8.00 15.75
C LEU A 172 -20.95 6.90 16.57
N GLY A 173 -22.28 6.85 16.55
CA GLY A 173 -23.06 5.81 17.22
C GLY A 173 -22.78 4.43 16.66
N TYR A 174 -22.70 4.29 15.34
CA TYR A 174 -22.33 3.04 14.69
C TYR A 174 -20.90 2.61 15.06
N ALA A 175 -19.94 3.54 15.03
CA ALA A 175 -18.56 3.24 15.44
C ALA A 175 -18.46 2.80 16.91
N LEU A 176 -19.21 3.46 17.81
CA LEU A 176 -19.28 3.07 19.22
C LEU A 176 -19.89 1.67 19.41
N MET A 177 -20.96 1.36 18.68
CA MET A 177 -21.59 0.04 18.71
C MET A 177 -20.61 -1.05 18.27
N VAL A 178 -19.94 -0.88 17.12
CA VAL A 178 -18.96 -1.84 16.59
C VAL A 178 -17.82 -2.05 17.58
N ASN A 179 -17.24 -0.97 18.11
CA ASN A 179 -16.16 -1.07 19.09
C ASN A 179 -16.60 -1.77 20.37
N SER A 180 -17.82 -1.50 20.85
CA SER A 180 -18.39 -2.15 22.03
C SER A 180 -18.60 -3.65 21.80
N LEU A 181 -19.09 -4.04 20.63
CA LEU A 181 -19.26 -5.45 20.25
C LEU A 181 -17.90 -6.15 20.14
N ALA A 182 -16.91 -5.52 19.52
CA ALA A 182 -15.56 -6.06 19.42
C ALA A 182 -14.93 -6.28 20.80
N LEU A 183 -15.05 -5.31 21.71
CA LEU A 183 -14.59 -5.45 23.09
C LEU A 183 -15.32 -6.57 23.84
N PHE A 184 -16.64 -6.66 23.70
CA PHE A 184 -17.44 -7.73 24.30
C PHE A 184 -17.00 -9.11 23.81
N LEU A 185 -16.88 -9.29 22.48
CA LEU A 185 -16.45 -10.56 21.88
C LEU A 185 -15.01 -10.92 22.26
N HIS A 186 -14.12 -9.94 22.38
CA HIS A 186 -12.74 -10.16 22.83
C HIS A 186 -12.70 -10.68 24.27
N ARG A 187 -13.40 -10.01 25.20
CA ARG A 187 -13.50 -10.45 26.61
C ARG A 187 -14.16 -11.82 26.74
N ALA A 188 -15.19 -12.10 25.94
CA ALA A 188 -15.84 -13.40 25.91
C ALA A 188 -14.86 -14.51 25.45
N ARG A 189 -14.00 -14.23 24.46
CA ARG A 189 -12.95 -15.18 24.03
C ARG A 189 -11.85 -15.37 25.06
N GLU A 190 -11.43 -14.32 25.76
CA GLU A 190 -10.46 -14.43 26.85
C GLU A 190 -11.00 -15.26 28.02
N SER A 191 -12.26 -15.05 28.39
CA SER A 191 -12.92 -15.86 29.45
C SER A 191 -13.16 -17.31 29.05
N LEU A 192 -13.27 -17.61 27.75
CA LEU A 192 -13.35 -18.97 27.19
C LEU A 192 -11.97 -19.64 27.00
N SER A 193 -10.87 -18.95 27.33
CA SER A 193 -9.51 -19.52 27.30
C SER A 193 -9.02 -19.85 28.72
N PRO A 194 -9.53 -20.90 29.40
CA PRO A 194 -8.90 -21.40 30.61
C PRO A 194 -7.72 -22.33 30.27
N ALA A 195 -6.58 -22.07 30.92
CA ALA A 195 -5.42 -22.95 31.15
C ALA A 195 -4.96 -23.89 30.01
N ALA A 196 -3.90 -23.47 29.31
CA ALA A 196 -2.88 -24.37 28.75
C ALA A 196 -1.50 -23.88 29.20
#